data_AF-F6Y8B4-F1
#
_entry.id   AF-F6Y8B4-F1
#
_cell.length_a   1.000
_cell.length_b   1.000
_cell.length_c   1.000
_cell.angle_alpha   90.00
_cell.angle_beta   90.00
_cell.angle_gamma   90.00
#
_symmetry.space_group_name_H-M   'P 1'
#
loop_
_entity.id
_entity.type
_entity.pdbx_description
1 polymer ?
#
loop_
_entity_poly.entity_id
_entity_poly.type
_entity_poly.pdbx_seq_one_letter_code
_entity_poly.pdbx_strand_id
1 'polypeptide(L)'
;MQHPASGPAEVLSSSPKLDPPPSPHSNRKKHRRKKSTGTPRPDGPSSAAEEAEESFEFVVVSLTGQTWHFEASTAEERELWVQSVQAQILASLQGCRSAKDKTRLGNQNTALAVQAVRTVRGNSFCIDCDAPNPDWASLNLGALMCIECSGIHRHLGAHLSRVRSLDLDDWPPELLAVMTAMGNALANSVWEGALGGYSKPGPDACREEKERWIRAKYEQKLFLAP
;
A
#
# COMPACT_ATOMS: atom_id res chain seq x y z
N MET A 1 -15.22 -50.80 -35.57
CA MET A 1 -16.21 -51.06 -34.50
C MET A 1 -15.99 -49.99 -33.44
N GLN A 2 -16.74 -48.88 -33.44
CA GLN A 2 -18.08 -48.67 -32.82
C GLN A 2 -18.10 -48.87 -31.30
N HIS A 3 -17.96 -47.74 -30.57
CA HIS A 3 -18.85 -47.11 -29.55
C HIS A 3 -19.68 -47.96 -28.55
N PRO A 4 -20.29 -47.38 -27.49
CA PRO A 4 -19.76 -46.59 -26.35
C PRO A 4 -20.53 -46.90 -25.02
N ALA A 5 -20.23 -46.18 -23.92
CA ALA A 5 -21.16 -45.76 -22.85
C ALA A 5 -20.40 -44.99 -21.74
N SER A 6 -20.93 -44.10 -20.91
CA SER A 6 -21.80 -42.92 -21.04
C SER A 6 -21.92 -42.30 -19.63
N GLY A 7 -21.52 -41.03 -19.46
CA GLY A 7 -21.98 -40.06 -18.45
C GLY A 7 -21.44 -40.15 -17.00
N PRO A 8 -21.63 -39.10 -16.16
CA PRO A 8 -22.36 -37.85 -16.40
C PRO A 8 -21.53 -36.54 -16.26
N ALA A 9 -22.21 -35.45 -16.59
CA ALA A 9 -21.74 -34.07 -16.73
C ALA A 9 -21.48 -33.34 -15.39
N GLU A 10 -20.45 -32.48 -15.35
CA GLU A 10 -20.29 -31.46 -14.32
C GLU A 10 -20.65 -30.07 -14.87
N VAL A 11 -21.53 -29.41 -14.13
CA VAL A 11 -22.16 -28.13 -14.42
C VAL A 11 -21.31 -27.04 -13.76
N LEU A 12 -20.71 -26.16 -14.55
CA LEU A 12 -20.06 -24.94 -14.04
C LEU A 12 -21.14 -23.94 -13.63
N SER A 13 -21.36 -23.81 -12.32
CA SER A 13 -22.24 -22.79 -11.73
C SER A 13 -21.51 -21.46 -11.58
N SER A 14 -22.08 -20.42 -12.18
CA SER A 14 -21.66 -19.02 -12.04
C SER A 14 -21.97 -18.50 -10.63
N SER A 15 -20.98 -17.93 -9.96
CA SER A 15 -21.14 -17.26 -8.67
C SER A 15 -22.09 -16.05 -8.77
N PRO A 16 -23.03 -15.85 -7.82
CA PRO A 16 -23.95 -14.71 -7.85
C PRO A 16 -23.25 -13.42 -7.40
N LYS A 17 -23.48 -12.33 -8.15
CA LYS A 17 -23.13 -10.96 -7.74
C LYS A 17 -24.02 -10.57 -6.56
N LEU A 18 -23.40 -10.17 -5.45
CA LEU A 18 -24.09 -9.65 -4.27
C LEU A 18 -24.27 -8.13 -4.43
N ASP A 19 -25.52 -7.67 -4.38
CA ASP A 19 -25.85 -6.24 -4.32
C ASP A 19 -25.57 -5.68 -2.90
N PRO A 20 -25.12 -4.42 -2.78
CA PRO A 20 -24.88 -3.78 -1.49
C PRO A 20 -26.20 -3.46 -0.76
N PRO A 21 -26.19 -3.43 0.59
CA PRO A 21 -27.40 -3.26 1.38
C PRO A 21 -27.99 -1.83 1.30
N PRO A 22 -29.32 -1.67 1.47
CA PRO A 22 -29.98 -0.37 1.42
C PRO A 22 -29.64 0.52 2.62
N SER A 23 -29.48 1.81 2.35
CA SER A 23 -29.14 2.83 3.35
C SER A 23 -30.34 3.16 4.28
N PRO A 24 -30.13 3.35 5.61
CA PRO A 24 -31.18 3.22 6.64
C PRO A 24 -32.04 4.47 6.87
N HIS A 25 -32.15 5.39 5.92
CA HIS A 25 -32.98 6.60 6.10
C HIS A 25 -34.00 6.78 4.98
N SER A 26 -34.89 5.81 4.85
CA SER A 26 -36.22 6.04 4.28
C SER A 26 -37.25 5.67 5.34
N ASN A 27 -37.96 6.67 5.86
CA ASN A 27 -39.34 6.63 6.39
C ASN A 27 -39.54 7.60 7.57
N ARG A 28 -40.05 8.80 7.27
CA ARG A 28 -41.16 9.35 8.05
C ARG A 28 -42.24 9.83 7.09
N LYS A 29 -43.28 9.01 6.96
CA LYS A 29 -44.57 9.35 6.35
C LYS A 29 -45.31 10.38 7.21
N LYS A 30 -45.91 11.36 6.51
CA LYS A 30 -47.26 11.96 6.67
C LYS A 30 -47.68 12.56 8.02
N HIS A 31 -48.05 13.84 8.04
CA HIS A 31 -49.20 14.43 8.78
C HIS A 31 -49.49 15.84 8.19
N ARG A 32 -50.51 16.04 7.32
CA ARG A 32 -51.92 16.43 7.59
C ARG A 32 -52.10 17.73 8.39
N ARG A 33 -52.55 18.84 7.75
CA ARG A 33 -53.95 19.37 7.76
C ARG A 33 -54.04 20.78 7.11
N LYS A 34 -55.08 20.97 6.28
CA LYS A 34 -55.49 22.18 5.56
C LYS A 34 -55.97 23.33 6.47
N LYS A 35 -55.92 24.58 5.99
CA LYS A 35 -56.98 25.58 6.26
C LYS A 35 -57.25 26.43 5.01
N SER A 36 -58.54 26.53 4.68
CA SER A 36 -59.15 27.21 3.54
C SER A 36 -60.01 28.38 4.03
N THR A 37 -59.98 29.53 3.34
CA THR A 37 -60.98 30.62 3.39
C THR A 37 -60.60 31.60 2.26
N GLY A 38 -61.43 32.09 1.32
CA GLY A 38 -62.82 31.96 0.91
C GLY A 38 -62.94 32.46 -0.56
N THR A 39 -64.12 32.35 -1.16
CA THR A 39 -64.47 32.52 -2.61
C THR A 39 -64.69 34.00 -3.07
N PRO A 40 -65.22 34.35 -4.28
CA PRO A 40 -64.47 34.71 -5.50
C PRO A 40 -64.90 36.04 -6.25
N ARG A 41 -64.09 36.45 -7.28
CA ARG A 41 -64.38 37.32 -8.49
C ARG A 41 -64.53 38.86 -8.33
N PRO A 42 -64.47 39.70 -9.42
CA PRO A 42 -63.83 39.58 -10.76
C PRO A 42 -63.03 40.84 -11.26
N ASP A 43 -62.29 40.66 -12.36
CA ASP A 43 -61.83 41.59 -13.42
C ASP A 43 -61.17 42.98 -13.12
N GLY A 44 -59.96 43.17 -13.68
CA GLY A 44 -59.36 44.50 -13.95
C GLY A 44 -57.85 44.42 -14.23
N PRO A 45 -57.29 45.05 -15.30
CA PRO A 45 -55.90 44.85 -15.71
C PRO A 45 -54.92 45.88 -15.11
N SER A 46 -53.65 45.47 -15.04
CA SER A 46 -52.43 46.30 -14.93
C SER A 46 -52.09 46.89 -13.55
N SER A 47 -50.96 46.47 -12.97
CA SER A 47 -49.74 47.30 -12.95
C SER A 47 -48.63 46.68 -12.10
N ALA A 48 -47.43 46.64 -12.70
CA ALA A 48 -46.09 46.68 -12.13
C ALA A 48 -45.91 46.53 -10.61
N ALA A 49 -45.37 45.37 -10.23
CA ALA A 49 -44.16 45.25 -9.40
C ALA A 49 -43.76 43.77 -9.45
N GLU A 50 -42.96 43.39 -10.45
CA GLU A 50 -42.14 42.19 -10.30
C GLU A 50 -41.14 42.52 -9.18
N GLU A 51 -41.54 42.29 -7.93
CA GLU A 51 -40.58 41.93 -6.89
C GLU A 51 -39.86 40.72 -7.46
N ALA A 52 -38.67 40.93 -8.04
CA ALA A 52 -37.77 39.85 -8.34
C ALA A 52 -37.57 39.13 -7.00
N GLU A 53 -38.24 37.99 -6.80
CA GLU A 53 -37.91 37.06 -5.74
C GLU A 53 -36.41 36.83 -5.89
N GLU A 54 -35.63 37.46 -5.00
CA GLU A 54 -34.19 37.33 -4.98
C GLU A 54 -33.90 35.90 -4.53
N SER A 55 -33.91 34.97 -5.49
CA SER A 55 -33.58 33.58 -5.25
C SER A 55 -32.11 33.52 -4.85
N PHE A 56 -31.85 33.15 -3.60
CA PHE A 56 -30.50 33.02 -3.06
C PHE A 56 -29.91 31.64 -3.39
N GLU A 57 -29.98 31.26 -4.68
CA GLU A 57 -29.53 29.94 -5.14
C GLU A 57 -28.03 29.85 -5.40
N PHE A 58 -27.50 28.64 -5.23
CA PHE A 58 -26.15 28.28 -5.65
C PHE A 58 -26.11 26.82 -6.13
N VAL A 59 -25.13 26.51 -6.98
CA VAL A 59 -24.99 25.19 -7.59
C VAL A 59 -23.60 24.63 -7.30
N VAL A 60 -23.57 23.36 -6.90
CA VAL A 60 -22.32 22.58 -6.83
C VAL A 60 -22.24 21.69 -8.05
N VAL A 61 -21.11 21.74 -8.76
CA VAL A 61 -20.86 20.92 -9.96
C VAL A 61 -19.67 20.01 -9.68
N SER A 62 -19.85 18.68 -9.84
CA SER A 62 -18.75 17.73 -9.75
C SER A 62 -17.86 17.78 -10.99
N LEU A 63 -16.67 17.19 -10.88
CA LEU A 63 -15.78 16.95 -12.03
C LEU A 63 -16.38 16.02 -13.09
N THR A 64 -17.40 15.23 -12.73
CA THR A 64 -18.13 14.34 -13.64
C THR A 64 -19.36 15.01 -14.26
N GLY A 65 -19.58 16.29 -13.99
CA GLY A 65 -20.71 17.06 -14.53
C GLY A 65 -22.03 16.86 -13.78
N GLN A 66 -22.04 16.20 -12.63
CA GLN A 66 -23.23 16.11 -11.78
C GLN A 66 -23.46 17.46 -11.09
N THR A 67 -24.71 17.92 -11.09
CA THR A 67 -25.09 19.22 -10.53
C THR A 67 -26.07 19.05 -9.36
N TRP A 68 -25.87 19.84 -8.31
CA TRP A 68 -26.80 19.95 -7.18
C TRP A 68 -27.16 21.42 -6.97
N HIS A 69 -28.45 21.70 -6.96
CA HIS A 69 -29.00 23.04 -6.72
C HIS A 69 -29.37 23.19 -5.25
N PHE A 70 -29.02 24.33 -4.68
CA PHE A 70 -29.31 24.69 -3.29
C PHE A 70 -29.87 26.11 -3.25
N GLU A 71 -30.70 26.38 -2.26
CA GLU A 71 -31.31 27.67 -2.02
C GLU A 71 -31.08 28.05 -0.56
N ALA A 72 -30.62 29.27 -0.31
CA ALA A 72 -30.43 29.81 1.04
C ALA A 72 -31.62 30.70 1.43
N SER A 73 -31.78 30.95 2.73
CA SER A 73 -32.84 31.83 3.22
C SER A 73 -32.51 33.32 3.07
N THR A 74 -31.22 33.65 2.92
CA THR A 74 -30.71 35.02 2.75
C THR A 74 -29.45 35.04 1.88
N ALA A 75 -29.13 36.21 1.32
CA ALA A 75 -27.90 36.43 0.57
C ALA A 75 -26.63 36.19 1.42
N GLU A 76 -26.66 36.58 2.69
CA GLU A 76 -25.53 36.38 3.61
C GLU A 76 -25.27 34.90 3.89
N GLU A 77 -26.34 34.12 4.13
CA GLU A 77 -26.24 32.68 4.33
C GLU A 77 -25.70 31.98 3.08
N ARG A 78 -26.16 32.36 1.88
CA ARG A 78 -25.63 31.85 0.61
C ARG A 78 -24.12 32.06 0.51
N GLU A 79 -23.64 33.27 0.80
CA GLU A 79 -22.21 33.59 0.69
C GLU A 79 -21.38 32.77 1.68
N LEU A 80 -21.86 32.58 2.92
CA LEU A 80 -21.21 31.72 3.91
C LEU A 80 -21.12 30.27 3.46
N TRP A 81 -22.18 29.73 2.83
CA TRP A 81 -22.18 28.38 2.27
C TRP A 81 -21.17 28.24 1.14
N VAL A 82 -21.17 29.17 0.18
CA VAL A 82 -20.24 29.17 -0.95
C VAL A 82 -18.80 29.24 -0.44
N GLN A 83 -18.51 30.17 0.47
CA GLN A 83 -17.19 30.33 1.05
C GLN A 83 -16.72 29.06 1.77
N SER A 84 -17.60 28.44 2.57
CA SER A 84 -17.26 27.22 3.32
C SER A 84 -16.99 26.03 2.40
N VAL A 85 -17.81 25.84 1.37
CA VAL A 85 -17.63 24.77 0.37
C VAL A 85 -16.32 24.99 -0.39
N GLN A 86 -16.05 26.20 -0.85
CA GLN A 86 -14.80 26.54 -1.53
C GLN A 86 -13.58 26.31 -0.62
N ALA A 87 -13.64 26.77 0.63
CA ALA A 87 -12.58 26.58 1.61
C ALA A 87 -12.28 25.10 1.85
N GLN A 88 -13.32 24.26 1.98
CA GLN A 88 -13.16 22.83 2.21
C GLN A 88 -12.61 22.09 0.99
N ILE A 89 -13.01 22.49 -0.22
CA ILE A 89 -12.43 21.97 -1.48
C ILE A 89 -10.94 22.30 -1.53
N LEU A 90 -10.57 23.56 -1.28
CA LEU A 90 -9.17 24.00 -1.28
C LEU A 90 -8.34 23.28 -0.22
N ALA A 91 -8.84 23.16 1.02
CA ALA A 91 -8.18 22.44 2.09
C ALA A 91 -7.94 20.96 1.74
N SER A 92 -8.93 20.31 1.12
CA SER A 92 -8.84 18.92 0.68
C SER A 92 -7.80 18.74 -0.44
N LEU A 93 -7.76 19.66 -1.41
CA LEU A 93 -6.77 19.65 -2.50
C LEU A 93 -5.33 19.88 -2.00
N GLN A 94 -5.16 20.76 -1.01
CA GLN A 94 -3.86 21.01 -0.37
C GLN A 94 -3.40 19.82 0.49
N GLY A 95 -4.32 19.18 1.23
CA GLY A 95 -4.04 17.98 2.01
C GLY A 95 -3.53 16.81 1.16
N CYS A 96 -4.10 16.62 -0.04
CA CYS A 96 -3.64 15.62 -1.00
C CYS A 96 -2.21 15.87 -1.54
N ARG A 97 -1.81 17.14 -1.69
CA ARG A 97 -0.43 17.49 -2.09
C ARG A 97 0.56 17.17 -0.96
N SER A 98 0.23 17.53 0.27
CA SER A 98 1.08 17.27 1.44
C SER A 98 1.27 15.77 1.70
N ALA A 99 0.24 14.94 1.49
CA ALA A 99 0.35 13.50 1.59
C ALA A 99 1.32 12.91 0.54
N LYS A 100 1.23 13.34 -0.73
CA LYS A 100 2.15 12.92 -1.79
C LYS A 100 3.60 13.36 -1.52
N ASP A 101 3.80 14.58 -1.02
CA ASP A 101 5.13 15.07 -0.65
C ASP A 101 5.71 14.29 0.55
N LYS A 102 4.90 13.98 1.57
CA LYS A 102 5.32 13.13 2.70
C LYS A 102 5.71 11.72 2.24
N THR A 103 4.94 11.10 1.35
CA THR A 103 5.31 9.80 0.76
C THR A 103 6.60 9.90 -0.05
N ARG A 104 6.80 10.96 -0.84
CA ARG A 104 8.04 11.16 -1.61
C ARG A 104 9.27 11.33 -0.71
N LEU A 105 9.18 12.16 0.33
CA LEU A 105 10.24 12.33 1.33
C LEU A 105 10.52 11.04 2.11
N GLY A 106 9.47 10.30 2.48
CA GLY A 106 9.59 8.99 3.13
C GLY A 106 10.38 8.00 2.25
N ASN A 107 10.00 7.87 0.98
CA ASN A 107 10.69 6.98 0.04
C ASN A 107 12.15 7.38 -0.20
N GLN A 108 12.44 8.69 -0.24
CA GLN A 108 13.81 9.18 -0.41
C GLN A 108 14.68 8.87 0.83
N ASN A 109 14.13 8.99 2.04
CA ASN A 109 14.80 8.60 3.27
C ASN A 109 15.04 7.09 3.33
N THR A 110 14.09 6.27 2.89
CA THR A 110 14.25 4.82 2.79
C THR A 110 15.35 4.45 1.80
N ALA A 111 15.39 5.08 0.62
CA ALA A 111 16.44 4.81 -0.37
C ALA A 111 17.85 5.14 0.16
N LEU A 112 18.00 6.26 0.88
CA LEU A 112 19.26 6.62 1.54
C LEU A 112 19.64 5.63 2.63
N ALA A 113 18.67 5.13 3.40
CA ALA A 113 18.91 4.14 4.45
C ALA A 113 19.29 2.76 3.87
N VAL A 114 18.66 2.32 2.78
CA VAL A 114 19.07 1.11 2.05
C VAL A 114 20.51 1.25 1.54
N GLN A 115 20.88 2.44 1.04
CA GLN A 115 22.26 2.71 0.63
C GLN A 115 23.23 2.64 1.82
N ALA A 116 22.83 3.10 3.00
CA ALA A 116 23.62 2.98 4.22
C ALA A 116 23.84 1.51 4.63
N VAL A 117 22.84 0.63 4.42
CA VAL A 117 23.02 -0.82 4.64
C VAL A 117 24.13 -1.38 3.75
N ARG A 118 24.24 -0.97 2.49
CA ARG A 118 25.29 -1.46 1.56
C ARG A 118 26.71 -1.06 1.99
N THR A 119 26.87 0.00 2.77
CA THR A 119 28.18 0.50 3.23
C THR A 119 28.61 -0.01 4.60
N VAL A 120 27.75 -0.77 5.30
CA VAL A 120 28.11 -1.42 6.57
C VAL A 120 29.30 -2.36 6.34
N ARG A 121 30.16 -2.50 7.35
CA ARG A 121 31.38 -3.30 7.27
C ARG A 121 31.09 -4.74 6.78
N GLY A 122 31.76 -5.11 5.69
CA GLY A 122 31.63 -6.44 5.06
C GLY A 122 30.50 -6.55 4.04
N ASN A 123 29.56 -5.62 3.98
CA ASN A 123 28.41 -5.69 3.07
C ASN A 123 28.77 -5.46 1.59
N SER A 124 30.02 -5.10 1.29
CA SER A 124 30.52 -5.01 -0.08
C SER A 124 30.65 -6.38 -0.77
N PHE A 125 30.61 -7.47 -0.01
CA PHE A 125 30.77 -8.84 -0.51
C PHE A 125 29.72 -9.76 0.10
N CYS A 126 29.27 -10.75 -0.67
CA CYS A 126 28.31 -11.76 -0.25
C CYS A 126 28.82 -12.49 1.00
N ILE A 127 27.95 -12.63 2.00
CA ILE A 127 28.24 -13.31 3.27
C ILE A 127 28.72 -14.75 3.07
N ASP A 128 28.32 -15.43 2.00
CA ASP A 128 28.58 -16.87 1.80
C ASP A 128 29.63 -17.19 0.73
N CYS A 129 29.80 -16.34 -0.29
CA CYS A 129 30.70 -16.64 -1.42
C CYS A 129 31.62 -15.50 -1.85
N ASP A 130 31.60 -14.37 -1.13
CA ASP A 130 32.36 -13.17 -1.43
C ASP A 130 32.11 -12.55 -2.82
N ALA A 131 31.02 -12.93 -3.51
CA ALA A 131 30.57 -12.24 -4.71
C ALA A 131 30.33 -10.75 -4.40
N PRO A 132 30.82 -9.82 -5.23
CA PRO A 132 30.76 -8.39 -4.95
C PRO A 132 29.33 -7.85 -5.05
N ASN A 133 29.08 -6.73 -4.37
CA ASN A 133 27.84 -5.95 -4.44
C ASN A 133 26.56 -6.78 -4.19
N PRO A 134 26.45 -7.51 -3.07
CA PRO A 134 25.25 -8.26 -2.76
C PRO A 134 24.03 -7.33 -2.62
N ASP A 135 22.92 -7.75 -3.20
CA ASP A 135 21.65 -7.02 -3.33
C ASP A 135 20.46 -7.76 -2.67
N TRP A 136 20.74 -8.88 -2.02
CA TRP A 136 19.79 -9.63 -1.20
C TRP A 136 20.22 -9.65 0.25
N ALA A 137 19.26 -9.82 1.15
CA ALA A 137 19.46 -9.80 2.58
C ALA A 137 18.75 -10.97 3.25
N SER A 138 19.32 -11.47 4.36
CA SER A 138 18.59 -12.27 5.34
C SER A 138 18.31 -11.42 6.57
N LEU A 139 17.04 -11.16 6.86
CA LEU A 139 16.62 -10.24 7.92
C LEU A 139 17.03 -10.73 9.31
N ASN A 140 16.85 -12.01 9.58
CA ASN A 140 17.15 -12.59 10.89
C ASN A 140 18.65 -12.86 11.09
N LEU A 141 19.44 -12.90 10.02
CA LEU A 141 20.89 -13.02 10.07
C LEU A 141 21.59 -11.65 9.95
N GLY A 142 20.85 -10.58 9.64
CA GLY A 142 21.35 -9.22 9.44
C GLY A 142 22.51 -9.13 8.44
N ALA A 143 22.46 -9.95 7.39
CA ALA A 143 23.56 -10.14 6.45
C ALA A 143 23.09 -9.99 4.99
N LEU A 144 23.98 -9.47 4.13
CA LEU A 144 23.78 -9.38 2.69
C LEU A 144 24.41 -10.56 1.94
N MET A 145 23.72 -11.03 0.91
CA MET A 145 24.11 -12.13 0.04
C MET A 145 23.84 -11.78 -1.42
N CYS A 146 24.53 -12.46 -2.34
CA CYS A 146 24.22 -12.33 -3.77
C CYS A 146 22.92 -13.06 -4.11
N ILE A 147 22.40 -12.79 -5.31
CA ILE A 147 21.18 -13.44 -5.83
C ILE A 147 21.24 -14.97 -5.79
N GLU A 148 22.38 -15.58 -6.13
CA GLU A 148 22.51 -17.04 -6.16
C GLU A 148 22.44 -17.67 -4.77
N CYS A 149 23.21 -17.15 -3.81
CA CYS A 149 23.16 -17.59 -2.41
C CYS A 149 21.78 -17.34 -1.80
N SER A 150 21.11 -16.24 -2.17
CA SER A 150 19.72 -15.97 -1.77
C SER A 150 18.76 -17.09 -2.20
N GLY A 151 18.97 -17.66 -3.40
CA GLY A 151 18.21 -18.81 -3.89
C GLY A 151 18.38 -20.02 -2.98
N ILE A 152 19.60 -20.31 -2.53
CA ILE A 152 19.89 -21.43 -1.62
C ILE A 152 19.27 -21.17 -0.24
N HIS A 153 19.41 -19.95 0.29
CA HIS A 153 18.81 -19.53 1.55
C HIS A 153 17.29 -19.70 1.58
N ARG A 154 16.59 -19.50 0.46
CA ARG A 154 15.14 -19.77 0.36
C ARG A 154 14.81 -21.25 0.56
N HIS A 155 15.66 -22.16 0.08
CA HIS A 155 15.47 -23.60 0.25
C HIS A 155 15.75 -24.10 1.68
N LEU A 156 16.45 -23.32 2.52
CA LEU A 156 16.61 -23.61 3.94
C LEU A 156 15.29 -23.40 4.73
N GLY A 157 14.45 -22.48 4.27
CA GLY A 157 13.20 -22.11 4.92
C GLY A 157 13.31 -20.95 5.92
N ALA A 158 12.16 -20.30 6.17
CA ALA A 158 12.06 -19.02 6.90
C ALA A 158 12.44 -19.08 8.40
N HIS A 159 12.56 -20.28 8.96
CA HIS A 159 13.04 -20.51 10.33
C HIS A 159 14.57 -20.32 10.44
N LEU A 160 15.29 -20.53 9.34
CA LEU A 160 16.74 -20.30 9.26
C LEU A 160 17.07 -18.98 8.57
N SER A 161 16.39 -18.64 7.49
CA SER A 161 16.69 -17.44 6.71
C SER A 161 15.44 -16.78 6.13
N ARG A 162 15.26 -15.50 6.45
CA ARG A 162 14.16 -14.66 5.92
C ARG A 162 14.69 -13.73 4.84
N VAL A 163 14.58 -14.18 3.59
CA VAL A 163 15.19 -13.50 2.43
C VAL A 163 14.34 -12.31 1.94
N ARG A 164 15.02 -11.18 1.67
CA ARG A 164 14.48 -9.95 1.04
C ARG A 164 15.46 -9.38 0.02
N SER A 165 14.96 -8.76 -1.03
CA SER A 165 15.74 -7.95 -1.97
C SER A 165 15.90 -6.53 -1.42
N LEU A 166 17.08 -5.93 -1.59
CA LEU A 166 17.29 -4.52 -1.28
C LEU A 166 16.55 -3.58 -2.26
N ASP A 167 16.33 -4.03 -3.49
CA ASP A 167 15.83 -3.18 -4.57
C ASP A 167 14.37 -3.48 -4.95
N LEU A 168 13.88 -4.70 -4.64
CA LEU A 168 12.56 -5.18 -5.07
C LEU A 168 11.51 -5.28 -3.95
N ASP A 169 11.94 -5.24 -2.68
CA ASP A 169 11.04 -5.36 -1.53
C ASP A 169 10.96 -4.04 -0.73
N ASP A 170 9.86 -3.87 0.01
CA ASP A 170 9.71 -2.76 0.95
C ASP A 170 10.60 -2.93 2.19
N TRP A 171 11.19 -1.81 2.64
CA TRP A 171 12.09 -1.76 3.80
C TRP A 171 11.57 -0.82 4.88
N PRO A 172 10.80 -1.35 5.86
CA PRO A 172 10.45 -0.62 7.06
C PRO A 172 11.70 -0.14 7.82
N PRO A 173 11.64 1.02 8.48
CA PRO A 173 12.78 1.58 9.23
C PRO A 173 13.38 0.61 10.26
N GLU A 174 12.56 -0.23 10.86
CA GLU A 174 12.98 -1.21 11.86
C GLU A 174 13.89 -2.29 11.26
N LEU A 175 13.59 -2.73 10.03
CA LEU A 175 14.44 -3.71 9.33
C LEU A 175 15.76 -3.06 8.91
N LEU A 176 15.72 -1.82 8.43
CA LEU A 176 16.91 -1.05 8.08
C LEU A 176 17.83 -0.82 9.28
N ALA A 177 17.27 -0.54 10.46
CA ALA A 177 18.02 -0.40 11.69
C ALA A 177 18.78 -1.68 12.05
N VAL A 178 18.13 -2.85 11.96
CA VAL A 178 18.77 -4.16 12.19
C VAL A 178 19.91 -4.39 11.20
N MET A 179 19.66 -4.20 9.91
CA MET A 179 20.68 -4.42 8.88
C MET A 179 21.87 -3.46 9.02
N THR A 180 21.63 -2.22 9.46
CA THR A 180 22.68 -1.22 9.68
C THR A 180 23.52 -1.52 10.91
N ALA A 181 22.92 -2.07 11.97
CA ALA A 181 23.62 -2.40 13.22
C ALA A 181 24.49 -3.66 13.12
N MET A 182 24.24 -4.53 12.15
CA MET A 182 24.92 -5.82 12.02
C MET A 182 25.99 -5.83 10.92
N GLY A 183 25.57 -6.17 9.69
CA GLY A 183 26.45 -6.35 8.55
C GLY A 183 27.28 -7.62 8.56
N ASN A 184 27.85 -7.92 7.40
CA ASN A 184 28.47 -9.21 7.12
C ASN A 184 29.73 -9.48 7.94
N ALA A 185 30.51 -8.46 8.26
CA ALA A 185 31.70 -8.65 9.09
C ALA A 185 31.32 -9.14 10.50
N LEU A 186 30.28 -8.55 11.11
CA LEU A 186 29.80 -8.99 12.41
C LEU A 186 29.15 -10.36 12.31
N ALA A 187 28.32 -10.60 11.31
CA ALA A 187 27.68 -11.89 11.10
C ALA A 187 28.71 -13.02 10.93
N ASN A 188 29.74 -12.84 10.11
CA ASN A 188 30.79 -13.85 9.92
C ASN A 188 31.69 -14.03 11.14
N SER A 189 31.87 -13.02 11.99
CA SER A 189 32.58 -13.21 13.26
C SER A 189 31.92 -14.27 14.16
N VAL A 190 30.61 -14.51 13.96
CA VAL A 190 29.85 -15.54 14.66
C VAL A 190 29.76 -16.80 13.80
N TRP A 191 29.21 -16.68 12.58
CA TRP A 191 28.89 -17.81 11.70
C TRP A 191 30.09 -18.45 11.02
N GLU A 192 31.27 -17.85 11.09
CA GLU A 192 32.55 -18.37 10.58
C GLU A 192 33.64 -18.31 11.67
N GLY A 193 33.25 -18.29 12.95
CA GLY A 193 34.17 -18.11 14.08
C GLY A 193 35.22 -19.23 14.24
N ALA A 194 34.91 -20.44 13.79
CA ALA A 194 35.80 -21.60 13.82
C ALA A 194 35.67 -22.44 12.54
N LEU A 195 36.40 -22.07 11.48
CA LEU A 195 36.29 -22.77 10.20
C LEU A 195 36.91 -24.18 10.17
N GLY A 196 37.80 -24.53 11.10
CA GLY A 196 38.29 -25.92 11.24
C GLY A 196 38.90 -26.54 9.97
N GLY A 197 39.46 -25.73 9.06
CA GLY A 197 40.01 -26.18 7.78
C GLY A 197 39.01 -26.19 6.61
N TYR A 198 37.75 -25.87 6.84
CA TYR A 198 36.79 -25.60 5.77
C TYR A 198 37.15 -24.29 5.07
N SER A 199 36.99 -24.28 3.73
CA SER A 199 37.25 -23.11 2.90
C SER A 199 35.93 -22.58 2.35
N LYS A 200 35.74 -21.26 2.51
CA LYS A 200 34.58 -20.55 1.96
C LYS A 200 34.60 -20.62 0.43
N PRO A 201 33.48 -20.92 -0.24
CA PRO A 201 33.43 -20.95 -1.70
C PRO A 201 33.67 -19.54 -2.27
N GLY A 202 34.31 -19.44 -3.43
CA GLY A 202 34.45 -18.17 -4.13
C GLY A 202 33.21 -17.79 -4.97
N PRO A 203 33.23 -16.61 -5.62
CA PRO A 203 32.12 -16.16 -6.46
C PRO A 203 31.82 -17.11 -7.62
N ASP A 204 32.87 -17.71 -8.20
CA ASP A 204 32.80 -18.60 -9.37
C ASP A 204 32.57 -20.08 -9.00
N ALA A 205 32.47 -20.41 -7.70
CA ALA A 205 32.20 -21.76 -7.24
C ALA A 205 30.82 -22.24 -7.75
N CYS A 206 30.69 -23.54 -7.98
CA CYS A 206 29.42 -24.08 -8.45
C CYS A 206 28.34 -24.01 -7.38
N ARG A 207 27.08 -24.10 -7.81
CA ARG A 207 25.93 -23.99 -6.92
C ARG A 207 25.96 -25.06 -5.82
N GLU A 208 26.40 -26.27 -6.13
CA GLU A 208 26.47 -27.40 -5.20
C GLU A 208 27.50 -27.16 -4.08
N GLU A 209 28.63 -26.52 -4.40
CA GLU A 209 29.63 -26.12 -3.41
C GLU A 209 29.10 -25.01 -2.49
N LYS A 210 28.45 -24.00 -3.06
CA LYS A 210 27.78 -22.93 -2.31
C LYS A 210 26.69 -23.50 -1.40
N GLU A 211 25.88 -24.45 -1.87
CA GLU A 211 24.82 -25.09 -1.07
C GLU A 211 25.40 -25.88 0.10
N ARG A 212 26.44 -26.67 -0.15
CA ARG A 212 27.12 -27.43 0.92
C ARG A 212 27.65 -26.51 2.00
N TRP A 213 28.28 -25.40 1.62
CA TRP A 213 28.77 -24.38 2.56
C TRP A 213 27.63 -23.76 3.37
N ILE A 214 26.58 -23.28 2.71
CA ILE A 214 25.45 -22.60 3.34
C ILE A 214 24.74 -23.52 4.34
N ARG A 215 24.53 -24.81 4.00
CA ARG A 215 23.94 -25.79 4.92
C ARG A 215 24.85 -26.07 6.11
N ALA A 216 26.14 -26.27 5.88
CA ALA A 216 27.12 -26.43 6.96
C ALA A 216 27.11 -25.23 7.93
N LYS A 217 27.02 -24.02 7.38
CA LYS A 217 27.04 -22.75 8.11
C LYS A 217 25.79 -22.53 8.97
N TYR A 218 24.59 -22.64 8.40
CA TYR A 218 23.36 -22.19 9.07
C TYR A 218 22.46 -23.33 9.59
N GLU A 219 22.41 -24.46 8.88
CA GLU A 219 21.58 -25.61 9.27
C GLU A 219 22.32 -26.47 10.30
N GLN A 220 23.58 -26.78 10.03
CA GLN A 220 24.42 -27.64 10.88
C GLN A 220 25.23 -26.84 11.91
N LYS A 221 25.40 -25.53 11.70
CA LYS A 221 26.12 -24.61 12.60
C LYS A 221 27.57 -25.03 12.88
N LEU A 222 28.23 -25.63 11.89
CA LEU A 222 29.54 -26.27 12.07
C LEU A 222 30.67 -25.30 12.42
N PHE A 223 30.52 -24.01 12.08
CA PHE A 223 31.60 -23.03 12.18
C PHE A 223 31.43 -22.07 13.37
N LEU A 224 30.46 -22.31 14.25
CA LEU A 224 30.33 -21.52 15.47
C LEU A 224 31.52 -21.80 16.39
N ALA A 225 32.04 -20.75 17.03
CA ALA A 225 33.05 -20.93 18.06
C ALA A 225 32.47 -21.73 19.26
N PRO A 226 33.28 -22.56 19.95
CA PRO A 226 32.86 -23.32 21.12
C PRO A 226 32.37 -22.47 22.29
#